data_AF-A0A0D6LBP1-F1
#
_entry.id   AF-A0A0D6LBP1-F1
#
_cell.length_a   1.000
_cell.length_b   1.000
_cell.length_c   1.000
_cell.angle_alpha   90.00
_cell.angle_beta   90.00
_cell.angle_gamma   90.00
#
_symmetry.space_group_name_H-M   'P 1'
#
loop_
_entity.id
_entity.type
_entity.pdbx_description
1 polymer ?
#
loop_
_entity_poly.entity_id
_entity_poly.type
_entity_poly.pdbx_seq_one_letter_code
_entity_poly.pdbx_strand_id
1 'polypeptide(L)'
;MKGKPSGCGQVLQASKEYQNLNSTIGNPKKQEQEDFEICNYWIESPAGTRIEVRIDKISGEFAVPGCRYFGVELNTQKDQLATGYRFCAKEDEDLSLLAHSNRVPIIIYSRVAQTDIIIQYRYGKGS
;
A
#
# COMPACT_ATOMS: atom_id res chain seq x y z
N MET A 1 -0.22 23.15 5.37
CA MET A 1 0.88 22.37 4.77
C MET A 1 0.35 20.99 4.44
N LYS A 2 0.15 20.64 3.16
CA LYS A 2 -0.30 19.29 2.76
C LYS A 2 0.90 18.37 2.97
N GLY A 3 0.88 17.62 4.07
CA GLY A 3 2.04 16.90 4.61
C GLY A 3 2.63 15.91 3.62
N LYS A 4 3.94 15.82 3.56
CA LYS A 4 4.64 14.75 2.84
C LYS A 4 4.36 13.43 3.57
N PRO A 5 4.29 12.28 2.89
CA PRO A 5 4.27 10.99 3.56
C PRO A 5 5.50 10.85 4.46
N SER A 6 5.33 10.46 5.71
CA SER A 6 6.43 10.20 6.65
C SER A 6 7.06 8.82 6.37
N GLY A 7 8.27 8.58 6.89
CA GLY A 7 8.99 7.31 6.69
C GLY A 7 9.69 7.22 5.33
N CYS A 8 9.91 6.00 4.83
CA CYS A 8 10.71 5.77 3.61
C CYS A 8 9.93 5.96 2.30
N GLY A 9 8.62 6.19 2.36
CA GLY A 9 7.77 6.29 1.19
C GLY A 9 7.72 7.69 0.57
N GLN A 10 6.86 7.84 -0.43
CA GLN A 10 6.83 9.03 -1.29
C GLN A 10 5.46 9.25 -1.96
N VAL A 11 5.29 10.42 -2.58
CA VAL A 11 4.15 10.68 -3.46
C VAL A 11 4.46 10.15 -4.86
N LEU A 12 3.56 9.35 -5.42
CA LEU A 12 3.64 8.76 -6.74
C LEU A 12 2.55 9.34 -7.63
N GLN A 13 2.90 9.75 -8.84
CA GLN A 13 1.93 10.25 -9.81
C GLN A 13 1.52 9.10 -10.74
N ALA A 14 0.26 8.71 -10.67
CA ALA A 14 -0.30 7.68 -11.53
C ALA A 14 -0.40 8.16 -12.98
N SER A 15 -0.28 7.20 -13.89
CA SER A 15 -0.53 7.32 -15.31
C SER A 15 -1.77 6.50 -15.72
N LYS A 16 -2.16 6.54 -16.99
CA LYS A 16 -3.21 5.66 -17.53
C LYS A 16 -2.73 4.22 -17.71
N GLU A 17 -1.41 4.04 -17.84
CA GLU A 17 -0.76 2.74 -17.89
C GLU A 17 -0.39 2.26 -16.49
N TYR A 18 -0.32 0.94 -16.33
CA TYR A 18 0.11 0.34 -15.08
C TYR A 18 1.55 0.73 -14.75
N GLN A 19 1.75 1.12 -13.49
CA GLN A 19 3.04 1.38 -12.88
C GLN A 19 3.17 0.55 -11.60
N ASN A 20 4.41 0.24 -11.24
CA ASN A 20 4.70 -0.53 -10.04
C ASN A 20 5.21 0.38 -8.92
N LEU A 21 4.65 0.21 -7.73
CA LEU A 21 5.25 0.58 -6.47
C LEU A 21 5.91 -0.67 -5.90
N ASN A 22 7.25 -0.68 -5.89
CA ASN A 22 8.04 -1.74 -5.26
C ASN A 22 8.51 -1.24 -3.90
N SER A 23 8.25 -2.01 -2.84
CA SER A 23 8.72 -1.71 -1.50
C SER A 23 9.30 -2.95 -0.86
N THR A 24 10.55 -2.84 -0.40
CA THR A 24 11.22 -3.82 0.44
C THR A 24 11.45 -3.17 1.80
N ILE A 25 10.90 -3.75 2.85
CA ILE A 25 10.92 -3.20 4.20
C ILE A 25 11.21 -4.29 5.22
N GLY A 26 11.68 -3.91 6.42
CA GLY A 26 12.03 -4.84 7.47
C GLY A 26 13.50 -5.23 7.44
N ASN A 27 13.88 -6.10 8.36
CA ASN A 27 15.25 -6.48 8.61
C ASN A 27 15.45 -8.00 8.44
N PRO A 28 16.16 -8.45 7.39
CA PRO A 28 16.38 -9.88 7.14
C PRO A 28 17.21 -10.58 8.22
N LYS A 29 17.88 -9.83 9.12
CA LYS A 29 18.68 -10.38 10.22
C LYS A 29 17.88 -10.59 11.51
N LYS A 30 16.61 -10.18 11.55
CA LYS A 30 15.75 -10.29 12.74
C LYS A 30 14.49 -11.09 12.41
N GLN A 31 14.14 -12.04 13.26
CA GLN A 31 12.86 -12.74 13.13
C GLN A 31 11.68 -11.81 13.44
N GLU A 32 11.79 -11.03 14.52
CA GLU A 32 10.84 -9.99 14.91
C GLU A 32 11.59 -8.84 15.59
N GLN A 33 11.01 -7.64 15.58
CA GLN A 33 11.44 -6.49 16.37
C GLN A 33 10.26 -5.80 17.06
N GLU A 34 10.56 -4.97 18.06
CA GLU A 34 9.56 -4.24 18.85
C GLU A 34 8.81 -3.22 17.98
N ASP A 35 9.55 -2.38 17.27
CA ASP A 35 9.01 -1.32 16.43
C ASP A 35 8.72 -1.79 15.00
N PHE A 36 7.65 -1.23 14.41
CA PHE A 36 7.41 -1.37 12.98
C PHE A 36 8.33 -0.43 12.19
N GLU A 37 8.91 -0.97 11.13
CA GLU A 37 9.32 -0.15 10.00
C GLU A 37 8.07 0.20 9.19
N ILE A 38 7.93 1.47 8.82
CA ILE A 38 6.75 2.00 8.12
C ILE A 38 7.18 2.90 6.96
N CYS A 39 6.60 2.66 5.79
CA CYS A 39 6.73 3.50 4.62
C CYS A 39 5.36 3.92 4.12
N ASN A 40 5.10 5.23 4.21
CA ASN A 40 3.85 5.82 3.75
C ASN A 40 4.01 6.30 2.32
N TYR A 41 3.12 5.87 1.42
CA TYR A 41 3.08 6.30 0.03
C TYR A 41 1.73 6.92 -0.27
N TRP A 42 1.71 7.94 -1.12
CA TRP A 42 0.46 8.48 -1.66
C TRP A 42 0.48 8.36 -3.17
N ILE A 43 -0.46 7.61 -3.75
CA ILE A 43 -0.66 7.62 -5.19
C ILE A 43 -1.66 8.73 -5.50
N GLU A 44 -1.30 9.62 -6.41
CA GLU A 44 -2.13 10.73 -6.85
C GLU A 44 -2.40 10.67 -8.34
N SER A 45 -3.53 11.22 -8.75
CA SER A 45 -3.95 11.32 -10.13
C SER A 45 -4.70 12.65 -10.35
N PRO A 46 -4.89 13.09 -11.61
CA PRO A 46 -5.61 14.32 -11.91
C PRO A 46 -7.04 14.34 -11.31
N ALA A 47 -7.56 15.53 -11.03
CA ALA A 47 -8.94 15.68 -10.56
C ALA A 47 -9.94 15.07 -11.54
N GLY A 48 -11.00 14.43 -11.02
CA GLY A 48 -12.01 13.75 -11.85
C GLY A 48 -11.58 12.38 -12.40
N THR A 49 -10.46 11.83 -11.92
CA THR A 49 -10.02 10.45 -12.21
C THR A 49 -10.17 9.56 -10.97
N ARG A 50 -10.14 8.24 -11.18
CA ARG A 50 -10.11 7.24 -10.12
C ARG A 50 -8.89 6.34 -10.29
N ILE A 51 -8.29 5.96 -9.17
CA ILE A 51 -7.10 5.11 -9.15
C ILE A 51 -7.52 3.66 -8.91
N GLU A 52 -7.08 2.76 -9.77
CA GLU A 52 -7.10 1.32 -9.54
C GLU A 52 -5.75 0.93 -8.91
N VAL A 53 -5.81 0.17 -7.81
CA VAL A 53 -4.64 -0.45 -7.19
C VAL A 53 -4.83 -1.96 -7.17
N ARG A 54 -3.80 -2.71 -7.53
CA ARG A 54 -3.76 -4.18 -7.49
C ARG A 54 -2.55 -4.64 -6.69
N ILE A 55 -2.76 -5.61 -5.82
CA ILE A 55 -1.66 -6.27 -5.10
C ILE A 55 -1.05 -7.29 -6.07
N ASP A 56 0.19 -7.07 -6.50
CA ASP A 56 0.89 -7.96 -7.44
C ASP A 56 1.75 -8.99 -6.70
N LYS A 57 2.29 -8.64 -5.54
CA LYS A 57 3.10 -9.54 -4.71
C LYS A 57 3.06 -9.19 -3.24
N ILE A 58 2.97 -10.21 -2.38
CA ILE A 58 3.25 -10.12 -0.95
C ILE A 58 4.13 -11.30 -0.51
N SER A 59 5.39 -11.05 -0.11
CA SER A 59 6.37 -12.14 0.15
C SER A 59 6.41 -12.73 1.56
N GLY A 60 5.53 -12.32 2.48
CA GLY A 60 5.57 -12.80 3.87
C GLY A 60 4.71 -14.03 4.16
N GLU A 61 5.05 -14.77 5.22
CA GLU A 61 4.40 -16.05 5.59
C GLU A 61 3.51 -15.96 6.84
N PHE A 62 3.37 -14.77 7.45
CA PHE A 62 2.59 -14.54 8.68
C PHE A 62 1.22 -13.91 8.39
N ALA A 63 0.40 -14.59 7.61
CA ALA A 63 -1.00 -14.21 7.36
C ALA A 63 -1.84 -14.50 8.60
N VAL A 64 -2.08 -13.47 9.43
CA VAL A 64 -2.85 -13.58 10.68
C VAL A 64 -3.94 -12.52 10.73
N PRO A 65 -5.02 -12.74 11.53
CA PRO A 65 -6.08 -11.75 11.68
C PRO A 65 -5.56 -10.34 11.99
N GLY A 66 -6.00 -9.37 11.19
CA GLY A 66 -5.61 -7.96 11.33
C GLY A 66 -4.21 -7.59 10.82
N CYS A 67 -3.48 -8.54 10.23
CA CYS A 67 -2.15 -8.33 9.64
C CYS A 67 -1.14 -7.68 10.59
N ARG A 68 -1.12 -8.11 11.85
CA ARG A 68 -0.38 -7.44 12.94
C ARG A 68 1.16 -7.48 12.84
N TYR A 69 1.76 -8.17 11.87
CA TYR A 69 3.22 -8.35 11.80
C TYR A 69 3.83 -7.65 10.58
N PHE A 70 3.16 -7.74 9.45
CA PHE A 70 3.54 -7.05 8.23
C PHE A 70 2.30 -6.93 7.35
N GLY A 71 2.39 -6.07 6.35
CA GLY A 71 1.40 -6.00 5.31
C GLY A 71 1.36 -4.64 4.65
N VAL A 72 0.27 -4.45 3.92
CA VAL A 72 -0.07 -3.18 3.28
C VAL A 72 -1.47 -2.76 3.72
N GLU A 73 -1.61 -1.50 4.13
CA GLU A 73 -2.89 -0.84 4.33
C GLU A 73 -3.20 0.04 3.11
N LEU A 74 -4.32 -0.23 2.44
CA LEU A 74 -4.80 0.50 1.26
C LEU A 74 -6.05 1.31 1.64
N ASN A 75 -5.96 2.64 1.56
CA ASN A 75 -7.09 3.54 1.85
C ASN A 75 -7.77 3.98 0.55
N THR A 76 -8.70 3.15 0.07
CA THR A 76 -9.43 3.36 -1.19
C THR A 76 -10.88 3.78 -0.98
N GLN A 77 -11.37 3.72 0.26
CA GLN A 77 -12.74 4.08 0.64
C GLN A 77 -13.06 5.56 0.50
N LYS A 78 -14.36 5.91 0.53
CA LYS A 78 -14.83 7.30 0.45
C LYS A 78 -14.38 8.14 1.66
N ASP A 79 -14.49 7.57 2.86
CA ASP A 79 -14.02 8.23 4.08
C ASP A 79 -12.55 7.91 4.31
N GLN A 80 -11.70 8.85 3.92
CA GLN A 80 -10.24 8.72 4.05
C GLN A 80 -9.75 8.89 5.50
N LEU A 81 -10.62 9.27 6.45
CA LEU A 81 -10.30 9.30 7.89
C LEU A 81 -10.47 7.93 8.57
N ALA A 82 -11.19 7.00 7.93
CA ALA A 82 -11.29 5.63 8.40
C ALA A 82 -10.00 4.84 8.11
N THR A 83 -9.72 3.82 8.93
CA THR A 83 -8.61 2.89 8.71
C THR A 83 -8.76 2.16 7.37
N GLY A 84 -7.69 2.06 6.59
CA GLY A 84 -7.70 1.36 5.31
C GLY A 84 -7.86 -0.16 5.46
N TYR A 85 -8.08 -0.83 4.33
CA TYR A 85 -8.08 -2.30 4.30
C TYR A 85 -6.66 -2.83 4.43
N ARG A 86 -6.44 -3.84 5.28
CA ARG A 86 -5.12 -4.43 5.52
C ARG A 86 -5.00 -5.80 4.85
N PHE A 87 -3.90 -6.00 4.15
CA PHE A 87 -3.58 -7.21 3.41
C PHE A 87 -2.18 -7.69 3.78
N CYS A 88 -2.03 -9.00 3.92
CA CYS A 88 -0.78 -9.64 4.34
C CYS A 88 -0.71 -11.12 3.95
N ALA A 89 -1.73 -11.63 3.26
CA ALA A 89 -1.82 -13.01 2.85
C ALA A 89 -1.43 -13.14 1.38
N LYS A 90 -0.89 -14.29 0.98
CA LYS A 90 -0.59 -14.56 -0.44
C LYS A 90 -1.87 -14.62 -1.27
N GLU A 91 -2.96 -15.03 -0.64
CA GLU A 91 -4.30 -15.06 -1.24
C GLU A 91 -4.84 -13.66 -1.55
N ASP A 92 -4.23 -12.60 -1.01
CA ASP A 92 -4.54 -11.21 -1.35
C ASP A 92 -3.86 -10.76 -2.66
N GLU A 93 -2.95 -11.56 -3.23
CA GLU A 93 -2.40 -11.32 -4.57
C GLU A 93 -3.54 -11.30 -5.61
N ASP A 94 -3.39 -10.46 -6.63
CA ASP A 94 -4.39 -10.17 -7.66
C ASP A 94 -5.66 -9.45 -7.20
N LEU A 95 -5.79 -9.12 -5.91
CA LEU A 95 -6.87 -8.27 -5.44
C LEU A 95 -6.74 -6.86 -6.02
N SER A 96 -7.78 -6.42 -6.74
CA SER A 96 -7.90 -5.05 -7.26
C SER A 96 -8.94 -4.24 -6.48
N LEU A 97 -8.58 -3.01 -6.12
CA LEU A 97 -9.46 -2.04 -5.48
C LEU A 97 -9.53 -0.76 -6.33
N LEU A 98 -10.74 -0.26 -6.56
CA LEU A 98 -10.97 1.01 -7.23
C LEU A 98 -11.25 2.12 -6.21
N ALA A 99 -10.35 3.08 -6.09
CA ALA A 99 -10.46 4.17 -5.14
C ALA A 99 -11.65 5.09 -5.44
N HIS A 100 -12.28 5.61 -4.38
CA HIS A 100 -13.36 6.61 -4.48
C HIS A 100 -12.86 8.04 -4.71
N SER A 101 -11.54 8.24 -4.71
CA SER A 101 -10.92 9.55 -4.93
C SER A 101 -9.74 9.44 -5.89
N ASN A 102 -9.16 10.59 -6.25
CA ASN A 102 -7.97 10.70 -7.08
C ASN A 102 -6.66 10.64 -6.25
N ARG A 103 -6.75 10.27 -4.96
CA ARG A 103 -5.61 10.02 -4.07
C ARG A 103 -5.82 8.72 -3.29
N VAL A 104 -4.77 7.91 -3.18
CA VAL A 104 -4.75 6.67 -2.40
C VAL A 104 -3.57 6.69 -1.44
N PRO A 105 -3.81 6.90 -0.13
CA PRO A 105 -2.84 6.60 0.90
C PRO A 105 -2.58 5.10 1.00
N ILE A 106 -1.30 4.75 1.06
CA ILE A 106 -0.80 3.38 1.21
C ILE A 106 0.19 3.38 2.37
N ILE A 107 0.04 2.44 3.29
CA ILE A 107 1.00 2.23 4.38
C ILE A 107 1.55 0.82 4.23
N ILE A 108 2.85 0.71 3.96
CA ILE A 108 3.54 -0.58 3.97
C ILE A 108 4.32 -0.65 5.28
N TYR A 109 4.14 -1.73 6.02
CA TYR A 109 4.74 -1.88 7.33
C TYR A 109 5.23 -3.31 7.54
N SER A 110 6.29 -3.44 8.33
CA SER A 110 6.79 -4.72 8.79
C SER A 110 7.52 -4.58 10.12
N ARG A 111 7.38 -5.59 10.97
CA ARG A 111 8.21 -5.79 12.16
C ARG A 111 8.81 -7.20 12.21
N VAL A 112 8.73 -7.94 11.11
CA VAL A 112 9.22 -9.33 11.00
C VAL A 112 10.02 -9.51 9.73
N ALA A 113 11.21 -10.12 9.85
CA ALA A 113 12.09 -10.45 8.72
C ALA A 113 12.17 -9.30 7.68
N GLN A 114 12.38 -9.64 6.41
CA GLN A 114 12.23 -8.73 5.30
C GLN A 114 10.94 -9.05 4.55
N THR A 115 10.19 -8.02 4.18
CA THR A 115 8.93 -8.10 3.44
C THR A 115 9.07 -7.34 2.13
N ASP A 116 8.68 -7.97 1.03
CA ASP A 116 8.57 -7.35 -0.29
C ASP A 116 7.11 -7.26 -0.68
N ILE A 117 6.68 -6.04 -1.03
CA ILE A 117 5.35 -5.73 -1.52
C ILE A 117 5.48 -5.08 -2.90
N ILE A 118 4.70 -5.57 -3.86
CA ILE A 118 4.54 -4.92 -5.16
C ILE A 118 3.07 -4.55 -5.32
N ILE A 119 2.81 -3.26 -5.53
CA ILE A 119 1.48 -2.73 -5.86
C ILE A 119 1.52 -2.20 -7.29
N GLN A 120 0.64 -2.72 -8.14
CA GLN A 120 0.37 -2.15 -9.44
C GLN A 120 -0.70 -1.07 -9.32
N TYR A 121 -0.53 0.03 -10.03
CA TYR A 121 -1.50 1.12 -10.02
C TYR A 121 -1.60 1.83 -11.36
N ARG A 122 -2.79 2.36 -11.64
CA ARG A 122 -3.08 3.27 -12.76
C ARG A 122 -4.30 4.12 -12.44
N TYR A 123 -4.53 5.18 -13.20
CA TYR A 123 -5.79 5.93 -13.15
C TYR A 123 -6.63 5.74 -14.41
N GLY A 124 -7.95 5.77 -14.24
CA GLY A 124 -8.95 5.79 -15.31
C GLY A 124 -9.88 7.00 -15.19
N LYS A 125 -10.86 7.10 -16.10
CA LYS A 125 -11.91 8.14 -15.99
C LYS A 125 -12.70 7.94 -14.69
N GLY A 126 -13.01 9.04 -14.01
CA GLY A 126 -13.96 9.04 -12.89
C GLY A 126 -15.35 8.66 -13.36
N SER A 127 -16.08 7.96 -12.49
CA SER A 127 -17.50 7.60 -12.66
C SER A 127 -18.39 8.83 -12.52
#